data_AF-A0A7X4GRX8-F1
#
_entry.id   AF-A0A7X4GRX8-F1
#
_cell.length_a   1.000
_cell.length_b   1.000
_cell.length_c   1.000
_cell.angle_alpha   90.00
_cell.angle_beta   90.00
_cell.angle_gamma   90.00
#
_symmetry.space_group_name_H-M   'P 1'
#
loop_
_entity.id
_entity.type
_entity.pdbx_description
1 polymer ?
#
loop_
_entity_poly.entity_id
_entity_poly.type
_entity_poly.pdbx_seq_one_letter_code
_entity_poly.pdbx_strand_id
1 'polypeptide(L)'
;MRKVLFILSELEDDDVEWLANSGDRLRYPVGAELIPCGSMVDSIYFVLDGTFSVLARNGDVVAELHSGEIIGEMSLVDPARTTASVLANAGAAALRVSHARLRDKLSDDARFAARFYRALTVFMSARIRHTTSLFGQDGQPAEPLANAISEAQLEKAHLASMRFERLLKRLAG
;
A
#
# COMPACT_ATOMS: atom_id res chain seq x y z
N MET A 1 -15.82 -6.31 0.66
CA MET A 1 -14.81 -5.32 1.10
C MET A 1 -13.78 -5.99 2.01
N ARG A 2 -12.85 -6.79 1.45
CA ARG A 2 -11.94 -7.60 2.27
C ARG A 2 -10.59 -7.80 1.57
N LYS A 3 -9.96 -6.72 1.13
CA LYS A 3 -8.59 -6.74 0.64
C LYS A 3 -7.83 -5.56 1.23
N VAL A 4 -7.16 -5.87 2.33
CA VAL A 4 -5.82 -5.38 2.68
C VAL A 4 -5.72 -3.90 3.07
N LEU A 5 -5.99 -3.65 4.34
CA LEU A 5 -5.49 -2.50 5.09
C LEU A 5 -4.31 -2.94 5.97
N PHE A 6 -3.37 -3.72 5.41
CA PHE A 6 -2.33 -4.39 6.21
C PHE A 6 -1.50 -3.38 6.98
N ILE A 7 -1.11 -2.27 6.35
CA ILE A 7 -0.28 -1.29 7.04
C ILE A 7 -1.05 -0.59 8.16
N LEU A 8 -2.29 -0.16 7.91
CA LEU A 8 -3.10 0.53 8.92
C LEU A 8 -3.52 -0.37 10.11
N SER A 9 -3.47 -1.68 9.94
CA SER A 9 -3.77 -2.62 11.02
C SER A 9 -2.72 -2.64 12.14
N GLU A 10 -1.49 -2.24 11.82
CA GLU A 10 -0.35 -2.25 12.76
C GLU A 10 0.01 -0.85 13.27
N LEU A 11 -0.49 0.19 12.61
CA LEU A 11 -0.32 1.58 13.05
C LEU A 11 -1.29 1.94 14.17
N GLU A 12 -0.92 2.92 14.99
CA GLU A 12 -1.78 3.55 15.98
C GLU A 12 -2.54 4.76 15.41
N ASP A 13 -3.51 5.26 16.16
CA ASP A 13 -4.35 6.37 15.73
C ASP A 13 -3.51 7.66 15.48
N ASP A 14 -2.53 7.92 16.34
CA ASP A 14 -1.60 9.06 16.19
C ASP A 14 -0.71 8.92 14.96
N ASP A 15 -0.33 7.70 14.58
CA ASP A 15 0.46 7.43 13.37
C ASP A 15 -0.34 7.80 12.11
N VAL A 16 -1.64 7.49 12.13
CA VAL A 16 -2.57 7.79 11.03
C VAL A 16 -2.84 9.28 10.94
N GLU A 17 -2.97 9.97 12.07
CA GLU A 17 -3.10 11.42 12.09
C GLU A 17 -1.82 12.11 11.60
N TRP A 18 -0.65 11.59 11.97
CA TRP A 18 0.62 12.06 11.43
C TRP A 18 0.72 11.88 9.91
N LEU A 19 0.31 10.70 9.38
CA LEU A 19 0.26 10.45 7.94
C LEU A 19 -0.66 11.45 7.22
N ALA A 20 -1.85 11.70 7.76
CA ALA A 20 -2.82 12.64 7.21
C ALA A 20 -2.25 14.06 7.11
N ASN A 21 -1.52 14.51 8.15
CA ASN A 21 -0.95 15.85 8.23
C ASN A 21 0.34 16.00 7.42
N SER A 22 1.07 14.90 7.20
CA SER A 22 2.38 14.93 6.53
C SER A 22 2.32 14.62 5.04
N GLY A 23 1.17 14.17 4.55
CA GLY A 23 0.98 13.79 3.15
C GLY A 23 0.06 14.72 2.36
N ASP A 24 0.20 14.65 1.04
CA ASP A 24 -0.63 15.39 0.09
C ASP A 24 -1.63 14.45 -0.57
N ARG A 25 -2.92 14.82 -0.57
CA ARG A 25 -3.95 14.08 -1.31
C ARG A 25 -3.87 14.44 -2.79
N LEU A 26 -3.55 13.46 -3.62
CA LEU A 26 -3.46 13.61 -5.08
C LEU A 26 -4.56 12.80 -5.78
N ARG A 27 -5.11 13.36 -6.86
CA ARG A 27 -6.07 12.70 -7.74
C ARG A 27 -5.44 12.44 -9.10
N TYR A 28 -5.72 11.26 -9.64
CA TYR A 28 -5.15 10.78 -10.89
C TYR A 28 -6.29 10.45 -11.86
N PRO A 29 -6.31 11.04 -13.07
CA PRO A 29 -7.25 10.64 -14.10
C PRO A 29 -6.92 9.23 -14.62
N VAL A 30 -7.88 8.62 -15.31
CA VAL A 30 -7.70 7.32 -15.98
C VAL A 30 -6.47 7.36 -16.90
N GLY A 31 -5.62 6.35 -16.80
CA GLY A 31 -4.41 6.20 -17.60
C GLY A 31 -3.22 7.04 -17.12
N ALA A 32 -3.37 7.85 -16.07
CA ALA A 32 -2.24 8.60 -15.51
C ALA A 32 -1.18 7.64 -14.94
N GLU A 33 0.07 7.86 -15.34
CA GLU A 33 1.21 7.12 -14.82
C GLU A 33 1.67 7.75 -13.49
N LEU A 34 1.46 7.03 -12.40
CA LEU A 34 1.90 7.41 -11.06
C LEU A 34 3.41 7.20 -10.90
N ILE A 35 3.90 6.05 -11.35
CA ILE A 35 5.31 5.67 -11.28
C ILE A 35 5.72 5.10 -12.64
N PRO A 36 6.64 5.75 -13.35
CA PRO A 36 7.22 5.18 -14.57
C PRO A 36 8.18 4.03 -14.26
N CYS A 37 8.26 3.04 -15.14
CA CYS A 37 9.24 1.96 -15.06
C CYS A 37 10.68 2.50 -15.21
N GLY A 38 11.60 2.04 -14.36
CA GLY A 38 12.99 2.49 -14.32
C GLY A 38 13.22 3.83 -13.61
N SER A 39 12.17 4.42 -13.04
CA SER A 39 12.26 5.68 -12.30
C SER A 39 12.82 5.47 -10.89
N MET A 40 13.32 6.55 -10.29
CA MET A 40 13.64 6.58 -8.86
C MET A 40 12.42 7.17 -8.15
N VAL A 41 11.90 6.45 -7.16
CA VAL A 41 10.72 6.86 -6.40
C VAL A 41 11.16 7.46 -5.08
N ASP A 42 10.68 8.66 -4.78
CA ASP A 42 11.03 9.44 -3.60
C ASP A 42 9.88 9.57 -2.60
N SER A 43 8.80 8.84 -2.81
CA SER A 43 7.55 8.97 -2.07
C SER A 43 6.85 7.62 -1.97
N ILE A 44 6.16 7.39 -0.85
CA ILE A 44 5.17 6.32 -0.74
C ILE A 44 3.78 6.89 -1.01
N TYR A 45 2.89 6.03 -1.48
CA TYR A 45 1.50 6.39 -1.76
C TYR A 45 0.56 5.40 -1.10
N PHE A 46 -0.41 5.89 -0.35
CA PHE A 46 -1.52 5.09 0.16
C PHE A 46 -2.71 5.28 -0.77
N VAL A 47 -3.22 4.20 -1.36
CA VAL A 47 -4.40 4.25 -2.24
C VAL A 47 -5.63 4.59 -1.39
N LEU A 48 -6.25 5.73 -1.69
CA LEU A 48 -7.42 6.24 -0.96
C LEU A 48 -8.73 5.85 -1.62
N ASP A 49 -8.75 5.80 -2.95
CA ASP A 49 -9.93 5.52 -3.76
C ASP A 49 -9.51 5.12 -5.19
N GLY A 50 -10.38 4.39 -5.89
CA GLY A 50 -10.11 3.84 -7.21
C GLY A 50 -9.11 2.67 -7.19
N THR A 51 -8.56 2.37 -8.38
CA THR A 51 -7.59 1.27 -8.57
C THR A 51 -6.43 1.67 -9.46
N PHE A 52 -5.28 1.04 -9.21
CA PHE A 52 -4.06 1.21 -9.98
C PHE A 52 -3.59 -0.15 -10.52
N SER A 53 -3.09 -0.21 -11.75
CA SER A 53 -2.40 -1.39 -12.28
C SER A 53 -0.90 -1.25 -12.13
N VAL A 54 -0.24 -2.34 -11.77
CA VAL A 54 1.20 -2.51 -11.90
C VAL A 54 1.46 -3.20 -13.24
N LEU A 55 2.25 -2.58 -14.11
CA LEU A 55 2.59 -3.09 -15.43
C LEU A 55 4.06 -3.51 -15.47
N ALA A 56 4.33 -4.74 -15.87
CA ALA A 56 5.70 -5.18 -16.19
C ALA A 56 6.24 -4.42 -17.41
N ARG A 57 7.57 -4.51 -17.62
CA ARG A 57 8.25 -3.85 -18.74
C ARG A 57 7.71 -4.24 -20.11
N ASN A 58 7.15 -5.44 -20.25
CA ASN A 58 6.53 -5.94 -21.48
C ASN A 58 5.08 -5.48 -21.68
N GLY A 59 4.51 -4.71 -20.74
CA GLY A 59 3.14 -4.20 -20.78
C GLY A 59 2.11 -5.09 -20.07
N ASP A 60 2.50 -6.26 -19.58
CA ASP A 60 1.57 -7.16 -18.90
C ASP A 60 1.16 -6.62 -17.53
N VAL A 61 -0.12 -6.74 -17.20
CA VAL A 61 -0.63 -6.43 -15.86
C VAL A 61 -0.17 -7.52 -14.90
N VAL A 62 0.68 -7.16 -13.94
CA VAL A 62 1.20 -8.10 -12.93
C VAL A 62 0.40 -8.06 -11.63
N ALA A 63 -0.24 -6.94 -11.33
CA ALA A 63 -1.08 -6.78 -10.15
C ALA A 63 -2.06 -5.61 -10.32
N GLU A 64 -3.19 -5.68 -9.64
CA GLU A 64 -4.10 -4.55 -9.43
C GLU A 64 -4.10 -4.17 -7.95
N LEU A 65 -3.93 -2.87 -7.69
CA LEU A 65 -3.84 -2.27 -6.38
C LEU A 65 -5.11 -1.47 -6.08
N HIS A 66 -5.65 -1.66 -4.89
CA HIS A 66 -6.94 -1.14 -4.46
C HIS A 66 -6.77 -0.20 -3.25
N SER A 67 -7.87 0.49 -2.94
CA SER A 67 -8.01 1.27 -1.71
C SER A 67 -7.48 0.50 -0.48
N GLY A 68 -6.57 1.13 0.25
CA GLY A 68 -5.91 0.56 1.43
C GLY A 68 -4.52 -0.02 1.18
N GLU A 69 -4.15 -0.25 -0.07
CA GLU A 69 -2.82 -0.72 -0.45
C GLU A 69 -1.82 0.42 -0.58
N ILE A 70 -0.53 0.05 -0.62
CA ILE A 70 0.58 1.01 -0.67
C ILE A 70 1.42 0.77 -1.91
N ILE A 71 1.93 1.87 -2.46
CA ILE A 71 2.75 1.93 -3.67
C ILE A 71 4.05 2.64 -3.33
N GLY A 72 5.16 2.19 -3.91
CA GLY A 72 6.48 2.81 -3.76
C GLY A 72 7.22 2.38 -2.49
N GLU A 73 6.63 1.49 -1.70
CA GLU A 73 7.20 0.96 -0.46
C GLU A 73 8.50 0.21 -0.67
N MET A 74 8.68 -0.43 -1.83
CA MET A 74 9.93 -1.11 -2.16
C MET A 74 11.08 -0.12 -2.26
N SER A 75 10.88 1.02 -2.93
CA SER A 75 11.89 2.06 -3.08
C SER A 75 12.23 2.79 -1.78
N LEU A 76 11.35 2.74 -0.78
CA LEU A 76 11.66 3.23 0.56
C LEU A 76 12.70 2.35 1.26
N VAL A 77 12.53 1.02 1.15
CA VAL A 77 13.36 -0.01 1.81
C VAL A 77 14.66 -0.23 1.06
N ASP A 78 14.58 -0.43 -0.25
CA ASP A 78 15.71 -0.61 -1.16
C ASP A 78 15.61 0.44 -2.27
N PRO A 79 16.43 1.51 -2.28
CA PRO A 79 16.34 2.63 -3.20
C PRO A 79 16.85 2.29 -4.62
N ALA A 80 16.44 1.15 -5.15
CA ALA A 80 16.66 0.72 -6.51
C ALA A 80 15.64 1.36 -7.48
N ARG A 81 15.99 1.34 -8.77
CA ARG A 81 15.07 1.75 -9.85
C ARG A 81 13.89 0.79 -9.93
N THR A 82 12.72 1.33 -10.23
CA THR A 82 11.50 0.52 -10.38
C THR A 82 11.62 -0.46 -11.55
N THR A 83 11.04 -1.64 -11.38
CA THR A 83 11.02 -2.70 -12.42
C THR A 83 9.70 -2.76 -13.19
N ALA A 84 8.71 -1.99 -12.73
CA ALA A 84 7.36 -1.93 -13.26
C ALA A 84 6.85 -0.48 -13.24
N SER A 85 5.89 -0.19 -14.12
CA SER A 85 5.10 1.05 -14.07
C SER A 85 3.87 0.88 -13.18
N VAL A 86 3.33 1.98 -12.66
CA VAL A 86 2.05 2.01 -11.94
C VAL A 86 1.14 3.06 -12.56
N LEU A 87 -0.04 2.65 -13.02
CA LEU A 87 -0.99 3.50 -13.74
C LEU A 87 -2.36 3.48 -13.05
N ALA A 88 -3.08 4.59 -13.09
CA ALA A 88 -4.47 4.66 -12.62
C ALA A 88 -5.43 4.01 -13.63
N ASN A 89 -6.21 3.01 -13.21
CA ASN A 89 -7.16 2.30 -14.06
C ASN A 89 -8.51 3.02 -14.19
N ALA A 90 -8.89 3.72 -13.13
CA ALA A 90 -10.07 4.55 -13.03
C ALA A 90 -9.65 5.96 -12.56
N GLY A 91 -10.61 6.87 -12.39
CA GLY A 91 -10.34 8.05 -11.56
C GLY A 91 -9.94 7.58 -10.16
N ALA A 92 -8.69 7.82 -9.76
CA ALA A 92 -8.12 7.28 -8.53
C ALA A 92 -7.55 8.40 -7.64
N ALA A 93 -7.40 8.12 -6.35
CA ALA A 93 -6.78 9.03 -5.40
C ALA A 93 -5.78 8.32 -4.51
N ALA A 94 -4.70 9.02 -4.17
CA ALA A 94 -3.70 8.51 -3.24
C ALA A 94 -3.19 9.62 -2.30
N LEU A 95 -2.84 9.23 -1.07
CA LEU A 95 -2.09 10.08 -0.16
C LEU A 95 -0.60 9.87 -0.43
N ARG A 96 0.08 10.91 -0.91
CA ARG A 96 1.53 10.90 -1.14
C ARG A 96 2.25 11.37 0.12
N VAL A 97 3.21 10.60 0.61
CA VAL A 97 4.13 11.01 1.68
C VAL A 97 5.55 10.87 1.16
N SER A 98 6.36 11.94 1.23
CA SER A 98 7.74 11.89 0.76
C SER A 98 8.61 10.98 1.64
N HIS A 99 9.59 10.31 1.03
CA HIS A 99 10.57 9.50 1.74
C HIS A 99 11.34 10.32 2.77
N ALA A 100 11.64 11.59 2.49
CA ALA A 100 12.32 12.47 3.43
C ALA A 100 11.51 12.60 4.74
N ARG A 101 10.25 13.05 4.66
CA ARG A 101 9.37 13.20 5.84
C ARG A 101 9.17 11.90 6.60
N LEU A 102 9.00 10.81 5.85
CA LEU A 102 8.82 9.49 6.46
C LEU A 102 10.09 9.00 7.15
N ARG A 103 11.27 9.20 6.54
CA ARG A 103 12.55 8.84 7.16
C ARG A 103 12.81 9.66 8.41
N ASP A 104 12.53 10.96 8.40
CA ASP A 104 12.65 11.80 9.60
C ASP A 104 11.78 11.23 10.74
N LYS A 105 10.51 10.93 10.46
CA LYS A 105 9.61 10.33 11.46
C LYS A 105 10.07 8.94 11.93
N LEU A 106 10.57 8.09 11.04
CA LEU A 106 11.12 6.78 11.38
C LEU A 106 12.38 6.88 12.24
N SER A 107 13.20 7.91 12.05
CA SER A 107 14.40 8.17 12.85
C SER A 107 14.08 8.78 14.21
N ASP A 108 13.10 9.68 14.28
CA ASP A 108 12.76 10.42 15.50
C ASP A 108 11.86 9.62 16.46
N ASP A 109 11.05 8.69 15.94
CA ASP A 109 10.09 7.91 16.72
C ASP A 109 10.28 6.40 16.50
N ALA A 110 11.02 5.79 17.42
CA ALA A 110 11.30 4.35 17.40
C ALA A 110 10.03 3.48 17.51
N ARG A 111 8.96 3.96 18.17
CA ARG A 111 7.70 3.20 18.29
C ARG A 111 6.94 3.22 16.99
N PHE A 112 6.83 4.39 16.35
CA PHE A 112 6.30 4.51 14.99
C PHE A 112 7.09 3.62 14.03
N ALA A 113 8.42 3.67 14.08
CA ALA A 113 9.28 2.85 13.22
C ALA A 113 9.05 1.35 13.39
N ALA A 114 8.97 0.87 14.64
CA ALA A 114 8.70 -0.53 14.92
C ALA A 114 7.35 -0.98 14.35
N ARG A 115 6.29 -0.18 14.54
CA ARG A 115 4.96 -0.46 13.97
C ARG A 115 4.99 -0.43 12.45
N PHE A 116 5.56 0.62 11.85
CA PHE A 116 5.63 0.80 10.40
C PHE A 116 6.38 -0.34 9.71
N TYR A 117 7.58 -0.69 10.18
CA TYR A 117 8.36 -1.78 9.58
C TYR A 117 7.73 -3.16 9.81
N ARG A 118 7.06 -3.38 10.95
CA ARG A 118 6.24 -4.60 11.16
C ARG A 118 5.13 -4.67 10.12
N ALA A 119 4.40 -3.57 9.93
CA ALA A 119 3.34 -3.45 8.96
C ALA A 119 3.82 -3.74 7.53
N LEU A 120 4.96 -3.17 7.15
CA LEU A 120 5.58 -3.36 5.86
C LEU A 120 6.03 -4.81 5.65
N THR A 121 6.61 -5.45 6.66
CA THR A 121 7.05 -6.85 6.59
C THR A 121 5.86 -7.80 6.40
N VAL A 122 4.75 -7.57 7.12
CA VAL A 122 3.51 -8.33 6.97
C VAL A 122 2.94 -8.16 5.55
N PHE A 123 2.93 -6.92 5.06
CA PHE A 123 2.47 -6.59 3.71
C PHE A 123 3.33 -7.29 2.63
N MET A 124 4.65 -7.18 2.70
CA MET A 124 5.56 -7.84 1.75
C MET A 124 5.42 -9.37 1.81
N SER A 125 5.27 -9.95 2.99
CA SER A 125 5.03 -11.39 3.16
C SER A 125 3.72 -11.83 2.49
N ALA A 126 2.66 -11.03 2.59
CA ALA A 126 1.39 -11.28 1.92
C ALA A 126 1.52 -11.17 0.39
N ARG A 127 2.24 -10.16 -0.10
CA ARG A 127 2.52 -10.00 -1.54
C ARG A 127 3.32 -11.17 -2.10
N ILE A 128 4.38 -11.60 -1.43
CA ILE A 128 5.19 -12.77 -1.86
C ILE A 128 4.31 -14.01 -1.99
N ARG A 129 3.50 -14.33 -0.97
CA ARG A 129 2.57 -15.48 -1.04
C ARG A 129 1.60 -15.37 -2.21
N HIS A 130 1.03 -14.19 -2.42
CA HIS A 130 0.11 -13.95 -3.54
C HIS A 130 0.82 -14.16 -4.89
N THR A 131 1.96 -13.49 -5.11
CA THR A 131 2.72 -13.60 -6.36
C THR A 131 3.22 -15.03 -6.61
N THR A 132 3.77 -15.71 -5.60
CA THR A 132 4.23 -17.10 -5.74
C THR A 132 3.07 -18.07 -6.04
N SER A 133 1.87 -17.83 -5.50
CA SER A 133 0.70 -18.66 -5.83
C SER A 133 0.31 -18.60 -7.32
N LEU A 134 0.58 -17.48 -7.99
CA LEU A 134 0.34 -17.32 -9.42
C LEU A 134 1.33 -18.12 -10.30
N PHE A 135 2.54 -18.40 -9.79
CA PHE A 135 3.56 -19.16 -10.50
C PHE A 135 3.56 -20.67 -10.15
N GLY A 136 2.89 -21.06 -9.07
CA GLY A 136 2.97 -22.42 -8.51
C GLY A 136 1.80 -23.35 -8.81
N GLN A 137 0.76 -22.89 -9.52
CA GLN A 137 -0.44 -23.71 -9.77
C GLN A 137 -0.60 -24.08 -11.24
N ASP A 138 -0.03 -25.23 -11.59
CA ASP A 138 -0.58 -26.10 -12.62
C ASP A 138 -2.00 -26.55 -12.19
N GLY A 139 -3.01 -25.73 -12.48
CA GLY A 139 -4.41 -26.14 -12.55
C GLY A 139 -5.19 -26.38 -11.24
N GLN A 140 -4.68 -26.02 -10.06
CA GLN A 140 -5.50 -26.00 -8.84
C GLN A 140 -5.97 -24.58 -8.50
N PRO A 141 -7.22 -24.34 -8.06
CA PRO A 141 -7.65 -23.04 -7.58
C PRO A 141 -6.86 -22.65 -6.33
N ALA A 142 -6.29 -21.44 -6.30
CA ALA A 142 -5.74 -20.87 -5.08
C ALA A 142 -6.83 -20.84 -3.99
N GLU A 143 -6.54 -21.36 -2.80
CA GLU A 143 -7.45 -21.14 -1.67
C GLU A 143 -7.64 -19.62 -1.49
N PRO A 144 -8.88 -19.12 -1.46
CA PRO A 144 -9.12 -17.71 -1.26
C PRO A 144 -8.44 -17.26 0.03
N LEU A 145 -7.60 -16.23 -0.04
CA LEU A 145 -6.93 -15.60 1.12
C LEU A 145 -7.91 -15.29 2.28
N ALA A 146 -9.21 -15.16 1.96
CA ALA A 146 -10.31 -14.96 2.88
C ALA A 146 -10.57 -16.13 3.88
N ASN A 147 -10.13 -17.35 3.58
CA ASN A 147 -10.38 -18.54 4.40
C ASN A 147 -9.26 -18.85 5.42
N ALA A 148 -8.12 -18.15 5.34
CA ALA A 148 -6.99 -18.32 6.25
C ALA A 148 -6.89 -17.23 7.32
N ILE A 149 -7.99 -16.52 7.60
CA ILE A 149 -8.01 -15.35 8.50
C ILE A 149 -8.40 -15.82 9.91
N SER A 150 -7.45 -15.83 10.85
CA SER A 150 -7.70 -16.07 12.28
C SER A 150 -8.56 -14.95 12.89
N GLU A 151 -9.23 -15.21 14.01
CA GLU A 151 -10.02 -14.18 14.74
C GLU A 151 -9.19 -12.93 15.06
N ALA A 152 -7.91 -13.12 15.42
CA ALA A 152 -6.97 -12.02 15.65
C ALA A 152 -6.71 -11.17 14.38
N GLN A 153 -6.74 -11.77 13.20
CA GLN A 153 -6.63 -11.04 11.93
C GLN A 153 -7.95 -10.34 11.56
N LEU A 154 -9.10 -10.86 12.02
CA LEU A 154 -10.40 -10.23 11.83
C LEU A 154 -10.54 -8.93 12.65
N GLU A 155 -10.14 -8.96 13.92
CA GLU A 155 -10.14 -7.80 14.80
C GLU A 155 -9.21 -6.70 14.28
N LYS A 156 -7.99 -7.08 13.88
CA LYS A 156 -7.04 -6.17 13.23
C LYS A 156 -7.58 -5.55 11.94
N ALA A 157 -8.33 -6.29 11.14
CA ALA A 157 -8.95 -5.77 9.93
C ALA A 157 -10.05 -4.73 10.25
N HIS A 158 -10.79 -4.91 11.34
CA HIS A 158 -11.79 -3.93 11.78
C HIS A 158 -11.13 -2.61 12.21
N LEU A 159 -10.10 -2.68 13.06
CA LEU A 159 -9.34 -1.49 13.49
C LEU A 159 -8.71 -0.76 12.30
N ALA A 160 -8.13 -1.51 11.37
CA ALA A 160 -7.56 -0.95 10.15
C ALA A 160 -8.61 -0.20 9.32
N SER A 161 -9.82 -0.74 9.22
CA SER A 161 -10.95 -0.11 8.50
C SER A 161 -11.37 1.20 9.14
N MET A 162 -11.52 1.22 10.47
CA MET A 162 -11.86 2.45 11.20
C MET A 162 -10.79 3.54 11.03
N ARG A 163 -9.51 3.16 11.07
CA ARG A 163 -8.38 4.07 10.85
C ARG A 163 -8.35 4.62 9.44
N PHE A 164 -8.62 3.79 8.44
CA PHE A 164 -8.71 4.22 7.06
C PHE A 164 -9.86 5.21 6.84
N GLU A 165 -11.03 4.93 7.39
CA GLU A 165 -12.15 5.88 7.35
C GLU A 165 -11.81 7.22 8.04
N ARG A 166 -11.10 7.18 9.17
CA ARG A 166 -10.64 8.39 9.86
C ARG A 166 -9.66 9.19 8.99
N LEU A 167 -8.71 8.51 8.34
CA LEU A 167 -7.79 9.13 7.40
C LEU A 167 -8.55 9.84 6.26
N LEU A 168 -9.51 9.14 5.65
CA LEU A 168 -10.34 9.71 4.58
C LEU A 168 -11.13 10.93 5.05
N LYS A 169 -11.72 10.88 6.25
CA LYS A 169 -12.46 12.01 6.84
C LYS A 169 -11.55 13.21 7.09
N ARG A 170 -10.33 12.99 7.60
CA ARG A 170 -9.36 14.07 7.81
C ARG A 170 -8.92 14.74 6.52
N LEU A 171 -8.75 13.97 5.44
CA LEU A 171 -8.36 14.47 4.12
C LEU A 171 -9.53 15.08 3.30
N ALA A 172 -10.74 15.12 3.87
CA ALA A 172 -11.94 15.68 3.25
C ALA A 172 -12.38 17.01 3.86
N GLY A 173 -11.86 17.36 5.05
CA GLY A 173 -11.99 18.68 5.66
C GLY A 173 -10.85 19.60 5.25
#